data_AF-A0A4R1RD07-F1
#
_entry.id   AF-A0A4R1RD07-F1
#
_cell.length_a   1.000
_cell.length_b   1.000
_cell.length_c   1.000
_cell.angle_alpha   90.00
_cell.angle_beta   90.00
_cell.angle_gamma   90.00
#
_symmetry.space_group_name_H-M   'P 1'
#
loop_
_entity.id
_entity.type
_entity.pdbx_description
1 polymer ?
#
loop_
_entity_poly.entity_id
_entity_poly.type
_entity_poly.pdbx_seq_one_letter_code
_entity_poly.pdbx_strand_id
1 'polypeptide(L)'
;MDVFLHLELCEPAPCLFGENGHLGVTDGTSAWVVVITQEAMKATAGPVEASLKRLVRYADLYRDMAEAIIARAQDQDGKIWIFERDVIARRAQGVSRDAGAGKAMAVRPLS
;
A
#
# COMPACT_ATOMS: atom_id res chain seq x y z
N MET A 1 18.86 13.24 5.86
CA MET A 1 19.09 11.98 5.13
C MET A 1 17.82 11.21 5.29
N ASP A 2 16.94 11.28 4.29
CA ASP A 2 15.67 10.55 4.33
C ASP A 2 16.01 9.07 4.18
N VAL A 3 15.79 8.30 5.24
CA VAL A 3 15.97 6.84 5.20
C VAL A 3 14.75 6.30 4.46
N PHE A 4 14.91 5.98 3.18
CA PHE A 4 13.90 5.24 2.43
C PHE A 4 13.89 3.81 2.98
N LEU A 5 12.87 3.48 3.76
CA LEU A 5 12.63 2.10 4.17
C LEU A 5 12.25 1.30 2.94
N HIS A 6 13.07 0.31 2.59
CA HIS A 6 12.77 -0.63 1.52
C HIS A 6 12.34 -1.94 2.15
N LEU A 7 11.11 -2.36 1.88
CA LEU A 7 10.62 -3.66 2.30
C LEU A 7 10.71 -4.67 1.16
N GLU A 8 10.97 -5.92 1.54
CA GLU A 8 10.87 -7.08 0.67
C GLU A 8 9.70 -7.97 1.14
N LEU A 9 9.05 -8.65 0.20
CA LEU A 9 8.02 -9.65 0.53
C LEU A 9 8.69 -10.94 1.01
N CYS A 10 8.26 -11.45 2.15
CA CYS A 10 8.74 -12.73 2.67
C CYS A 10 8.01 -13.90 2.02
N GLU A 11 8.69 -15.05 1.97
CA GLU A 11 8.02 -16.34 1.87
C GLU A 11 7.54 -16.80 3.26
N PRO A 12 6.40 -17.52 3.38
CA PRO A 12 5.55 -17.96 2.27
C PRO A 12 4.75 -16.81 1.65
N ALA A 13 4.41 -16.98 0.37
CA ALA A 13 3.52 -16.10 -0.38
C ALA A 13 2.24 -15.70 0.40
N PRO A 14 1.62 -14.54 0.06
CA PRO A 14 0.45 -14.03 0.75
C PRO A 14 -0.65 -15.08 0.94
N CYS A 15 -1.37 -15.02 2.06
CA CYS A 15 -2.41 -15.97 2.40
C CYS A 15 -3.66 -15.29 2.96
N LEU A 16 -4.78 -16.02 2.96
CA LEU A 16 -5.99 -15.60 3.67
C LEU A 16 -6.05 -16.31 5.02
N PHE A 17 -6.35 -15.56 6.07
CA PHE A 17 -6.67 -16.11 7.38
C PHE A 17 -7.92 -15.42 7.90
N GLY A 18 -8.99 -16.22 8.08
CA GLY A 18 -10.34 -15.68 8.19
C GLY A 18 -10.73 -14.94 6.89
N GLU A 19 -11.21 -13.70 7.04
CA GLU A 19 -11.58 -12.85 5.90
C GLU A 19 -10.47 -11.88 5.47
N ASN A 20 -9.35 -11.86 6.21
CA ASN A 20 -8.27 -10.90 6.03
C ASN A 20 -7.10 -11.50 5.24
N GLY A 21 -6.46 -10.64 4.45
CA GLY A 21 -5.21 -10.96 3.76
C GLY A 21 -4.01 -10.76 4.67
N HIS A 22 -3.02 -11.63 4.52
CA HIS A 22 -1.79 -11.59 5.29
C HIS A 22 -0.60 -11.73 4.35
N LEU A 23 0.43 -10.91 4.56
CA LEU A 23 1.70 -11.03 3.87
C LEU A 23 2.84 -10.66 4.82
N GLY A 24 3.95 -11.40 4.73
CA GLY A 24 5.17 -11.06 5.47
C GLY A 24 5.98 -10.01 4.72
N VAL A 25 6.57 -9.08 5.45
CA VAL A 25 7.54 -8.11 4.92
C VAL A 25 8.76 -8.01 5.83
N THR A 26 9.90 -7.67 5.26
CA THR A 26 11.16 -7.45 6.00
C THR A 26 11.98 -6.33 5.40
N ASP A 27 12.76 -5.64 6.22
CA ASP A 27 13.82 -4.69 5.80
C ASP A 27 15.22 -5.35 5.85
N GLY A 28 15.28 -6.68 6.02
CA GLY A 28 16.51 -7.45 6.22
C GLY A 28 17.00 -7.52 7.67
N THR A 29 16.46 -6.70 8.58
CA THR A 29 16.80 -6.71 10.01
C THR A 29 15.62 -7.15 10.87
N SER A 30 14.43 -6.66 10.55
CA SER A 30 13.17 -6.93 11.24
C SER A 30 12.15 -7.51 10.26
N ALA A 31 11.15 -8.21 10.79
CA ALA A 31 10.07 -8.77 10.00
C ALA A 31 8.72 -8.41 10.62
N TRP A 32 7.74 -8.13 9.75
CA TRP A 32 6.38 -7.80 10.14
C TRP A 32 5.37 -8.63 9.36
N VAL A 33 4.18 -8.78 9.94
CA VAL A 33 3.00 -9.29 9.23
C VAL A 33 2.11 -8.12 8.88
N VAL A 34 1.92 -7.89 7.59
CA VAL A 34 0.92 -6.93 7.10
C VAL A 34 -0.42 -7.64 7.06
N VAL A 35 -1.41 -7.10 7.77
CA VAL A 35 -2.77 -7.59 7.83
C VAL A 35 -3.68 -6.62 7.08
N ILE A 36 -4.28 -7.11 6.00
CA ILE A 36 -5.14 -6.35 5.10
C ILE A 36 -6.58 -6.77 5.41
N THR A 37 -7.42 -5.83 5.83
CA THR A 37 -8.82 -6.18 6.13
C THR A 37 -9.59 -6.56 4.85
N GLN A 38 -10.66 -7.33 5.01
CA GLN A 38 -11.53 -7.69 3.90
C GLN A 38 -12.03 -6.47 3.11
N GLU A 39 -12.40 -5.40 3.82
CA GLU A 39 -12.86 -4.12 3.27
C GLU A 39 -11.75 -3.42 2.50
N ALA A 40 -10.51 -3.45 3.01
CA ALA A 40 -9.35 -2.92 2.29
C ALA A 40 -9.13 -3.64 0.96
N MET A 41 -9.20 -4.97 0.94
CA MET A 41 -9.11 -5.75 -0.31
C MET A 41 -10.24 -5.39 -1.29
N LYS A 42 -11.47 -5.28 -0.79
CA LYS A 42 -12.65 -4.87 -1.57
C LYS A 42 -12.48 -3.46 -2.17
N ALA A 43 -11.93 -2.51 -1.42
CA ALA A 43 -11.74 -1.13 -1.83
C ALA A 43 -10.53 -0.90 -2.78
N THR A 44 -9.64 -1.89 -2.88
CA THR A 44 -8.37 -1.77 -3.63
C THR A 44 -8.59 -1.56 -5.13
N ALA A 45 -9.56 -2.26 -5.73
CA ALA A 45 -9.85 -2.16 -7.17
C ALA A 45 -11.26 -2.63 -7.51
N GLY A 46 -11.74 -2.34 -8.73
CA GLY A 46 -12.93 -2.96 -9.31
C GLY A 46 -12.57 -4.24 -10.08
N PRO A 47 -13.44 -5.27 -10.13
CA PRO A 47 -14.69 -5.43 -9.37
C PRO A 47 -14.42 -5.63 -7.87
N VAL A 48 -15.46 -5.44 -7.04
CA VAL A 48 -15.35 -5.64 -5.58
C VAL A 48 -15.18 -7.13 -5.28
N GLU A 49 -14.04 -7.50 -4.74
CA GLU A 49 -13.75 -8.87 -4.29
C GLU A 49 -12.71 -8.86 -3.16
N ALA A 50 -12.70 -9.92 -2.36
CA ALA A 50 -11.69 -10.19 -1.34
C ALA A 50 -11.23 -11.64 -1.53
N SER A 51 -10.27 -11.85 -2.43
CA SER A 51 -9.78 -13.17 -2.82
C SER A 51 -8.27 -13.27 -2.68
N LEU A 52 -7.75 -14.49 -2.54
CA LEU A 52 -6.31 -14.72 -2.52
C LEU A 52 -5.64 -14.21 -3.81
N LYS A 53 -6.28 -14.41 -4.96
CA LYS A 53 -5.80 -13.90 -6.25
C LYS A 53 -5.65 -12.38 -6.24
N ARG A 54 -6.60 -11.66 -5.64
CA ARG A 54 -6.50 -10.21 -5.45
C ARG A 54 -5.36 -9.84 -4.53
N LEU A 55 -5.25 -10.50 -3.38
CA LEU A 55 -4.20 -10.25 -2.42
C LEU A 55 -2.81 -10.39 -3.06
N VAL A 56 -2.56 -11.50 -3.76
CA VAL A 56 -1.31 -11.75 -4.48
C VAL A 56 -1.07 -10.69 -5.56
N ARG A 57 -2.09 -10.36 -6.35
CA ARG A 57 -1.98 -9.36 -7.44
C ARG A 57 -1.57 -7.98 -6.93
N TYR A 58 -1.99 -7.60 -5.73
CA TYR A 58 -1.75 -6.28 -5.14
C TYR A 58 -0.77 -6.33 -3.95
N ALA A 59 0.04 -7.40 -3.83
CA ALA A 59 0.98 -7.56 -2.71
C ALA A 59 2.00 -6.42 -2.64
N ASP A 60 2.58 -6.02 -3.78
CA ASP A 60 3.50 -4.88 -3.86
C ASP A 60 2.84 -3.56 -3.42
N LEU A 61 1.56 -3.36 -3.79
CA LEU A 61 0.81 -2.20 -3.35
C LEU A 61 0.73 -2.17 -1.82
N TYR A 62 0.34 -3.27 -1.18
CA TYR A 62 0.24 -3.32 0.27
C TYR A 62 1.60 -3.22 0.97
N ARG A 63 2.67 -3.74 0.36
CA ARG A 63 4.05 -3.53 0.83
C ARG A 63 4.43 -2.04 0.84
N ASP A 64 4.17 -1.30 -0.24
CA ASP A 64 4.45 0.14 -0.26
C ASP A 64 3.63 0.91 0.80
N MET A 65 2.40 0.44 1.10
CA MET A 65 1.61 1.03 2.19
C MET A 65 2.25 0.73 3.54
N ALA A 66 2.74 -0.49 3.73
CA ALA A 66 3.46 -0.89 4.94
C ALA A 66 4.71 -0.04 5.15
N GLU A 67 5.51 0.22 4.10
CA GLU A 67 6.66 1.15 4.15
C GLU A 67 6.25 2.52 4.71
N ALA A 68 5.17 3.09 4.17
CA ALA A 68 4.67 4.39 4.59
C ALA A 68 4.12 4.41 6.05
N ILE A 69 3.60 3.28 6.54
CA ILE A 69 3.08 3.13 7.91
C ILE A 69 4.23 2.94 8.90
N ILE A 70 5.23 2.10 8.59
CA ILE A 70 6.41 1.90 9.44
C ILE A 70 7.23 3.19 9.54
N ALA A 71 7.36 3.95 8.45
CA ALA A 71 8.03 5.25 8.46
C ALA A 71 7.39 6.25 9.45
N ARG A 72 6.17 5.99 9.93
CA ARG A 72 5.45 6.78 10.93
C ARG A 72 5.44 6.12 12.33
N ALA A 73 6.17 5.02 12.51
CA ALA A 73 6.23 4.21 13.73
C ALA A 73 4.84 3.75 14.23
N GLN A 74 4.01 3.26 13.30
CA GLN A 74 2.62 2.86 13.56
C GLN A 74 2.39 1.34 13.50
N ASP A 75 3.45 0.53 13.55
CA ASP A 75 3.28 -0.91 13.73
C ASP A 75 2.84 -1.24 15.16
N GLN A 76 2.12 -2.35 15.30
CA GLN A 76 1.56 -2.82 16.56
C GLN A 76 2.00 -4.26 16.77
N ASP A 77 3.01 -4.45 17.63
CA ASP A 77 3.50 -5.78 18.02
C ASP A 77 3.89 -6.66 16.81
N GLY A 78 4.72 -6.11 15.92
CA GLY A 78 5.15 -6.80 14.70
C GLY A 78 4.06 -6.92 13.62
N LYS A 79 2.90 -6.26 13.80
CA LYS A 79 1.81 -6.25 12.81
C LYS A 79 1.57 -4.86 12.26
N ILE A 80 1.26 -4.82 10.97
CA ILE A 80 0.92 -3.59 10.25
C ILE A 80 -0.49 -3.76 9.72
N TRP A 81 -1.41 -2.93 10.17
CA TRP A 81 -2.81 -3.03 9.74
C TRP A 81 -3.09 -2.07 8.59
N ILE A 82 -3.67 -2.61 7.51
CA ILE A 82 -4.19 -1.84 6.39
C ILE A 82 -5.71 -1.97 6.39
N PHE A 83 -6.39 -0.86 6.63
CA PHE A 83 -7.83 -0.75 6.61
C PHE A 83 -8.32 -0.09 5.32
N GLU A 84 -9.61 -0.18 5.05
CA GLU A 84 -10.25 0.47 3.89
C GLU A 84 -9.92 1.96 3.80
N ARG A 85 -9.95 2.68 4.92
CA ARG A 85 -9.64 4.11 4.97
C ARG A 85 -8.24 4.44 4.43
N ASP A 86 -7.27 3.54 4.64
CA ASP A 86 -5.89 3.74 4.21
C ASP A 86 -5.77 3.59 2.69
N VAL A 87 -6.51 2.63 2.13
CA VAL A 87 -6.63 2.42 0.68
C VAL A 87 -7.30 3.62 0.01
N ILE A 88 -8.40 4.13 0.58
CA ILE A 88 -9.11 5.32 0.08
C ILE A 88 -8.19 6.55 0.14
N ALA A 89 -7.50 6.77 1.26
CA ALA A 89 -6.59 7.90 1.43
C ALA A 89 -5.45 7.88 0.40
N ARG A 90 -4.85 6.70 0.14
CA ARG A 90 -3.79 6.55 -0.88
C ARG A 90 -4.31 6.89 -2.29
N ARG A 91 -5.52 6.42 -2.65
CA ARG A 91 -6.11 6.71 -3.97
C ARG A 91 -6.33 8.21 -4.17
N ALA A 92 -6.80 8.92 -3.14
CA ALA A 92 -6.95 10.37 -3.18
C ALA A 92 -5.61 11.10 -3.42
N GLN A 93 -4.52 10.60 -2.85
CA GLN A 93 -3.17 11.13 -3.05
C GLN A 93 -2.64 10.88 -4.47
N GLY A 94 -2.93 9.71 -5.06
CA GLY A 94 -2.60 9.39 -6.45
C GLY A 94 -3.31 10.31 -7.45
N VAL A 95 -4.61 10.52 -7.28
CA VAL A 95 -5.41 11.44 -8.12
C VAL A 95 -4.89 12.89 -8.02
N SER A 96 -4.46 13.31 -6.83
CA SER A 96 -3.91 14.66 -6.63
C SER A 96 -2.55 14.87 -7.32
N ARG A 97 -1.72 13.82 -7.39
CA ARG A 97 -0.43 13.85 -8.11
C ARG A 97 -0.63 13.93 -9.63
N ASP A 98 -1.60 13.21 -10.18
CA ASP A 98 -1.94 13.29 -11.62
C ASP A 98 -2.57 14.63 -12.00
N ALA A 99 -3.41 15.21 -11.12
CA ALA A 99 -3.99 16.53 -11.33
C ALA A 99 -2.96 17.68 -11.25
N GLY A 100 -1.86 17.50 -10.52
CA GLY A 100 -0.77 18.47 -10.42
C GLY A 100 0.19 18.47 -11.62
N ALA A 101 0.30 17.34 -12.34
CA ALA A 101 1.17 17.22 -13.51
C ALA A 101 0.61 17.91 -14.78
N GLY A 102 -0.66 18.36 -14.76
CA GLY A 102 -1.33 18.99 -15.90
C GLY A 102 -1.18 20.51 -16.06
N LYS A 103 -0.42 21.19 -15.18
CA LYS A 103 -0.23 22.66 -15.24
C LYS A 103 1.24 23.07 -15.35
N ALA A 104 1.91 22.70 -16.44
CA ALA A 104 3.19 23.33 -16.78
C ALA A 104 3.46 23.28 -18.30
N MET A 105 2.64 23.96 -19.11
CA MET A 105 3.13 24.56 -20.37
C MET A 105 2.14 25.61 -20.91
N ALA A 106 2.21 26.83 -20.38
CA ALA A 106 1.74 28.00 -21.10
C ALA A 106 2.97 28.81 -21.52
N VAL A 107 3.56 28.41 -22.65
CA VAL A 107 4.50 29.24 -23.39
C VAL A 107 3.76 30.51 -23.80
N ARG A 108 4.19 31.65 -23.26
CA ARG A 108 3.73 32.97 -23.73
C ARG A 108 4.30 33.18 -25.14
N PRO A 109 3.51 33.57 -26.15
CA PRO A 109 4.08 34.01 -27.40
C PRO A 109 4.79 35.36 -27.18
N LEU A 110 5.98 35.47 -27.76
CA LEU A 110 6.71 36.72 -27.93
C LEU A 110 5.98 37.54 -29.01
N SER A 111 5.55 38.74 -28.62
CA SER A 111 5.32 39.89 -29.51
C SER A 111 5.69 41.16 -28.75
#